data_AF-A0AAN9NZN6-F1
#
_entry.id   AF-A0AAN9NZN6-F1
#
_cell.length_a   1.000
_cell.length_b   1.000
_cell.length_c   1.000
_cell.angle_alpha   90.00
_cell.angle_beta   90.00
_cell.angle_gamma   90.00
#
_symmetry.space_group_name_H-M   'P 1'
#
loop_
_entity.id
_entity.type
_entity.pdbx_description
1 polymer ?
#
loop_
_entity_poly.entity_id
_entity_poly.type
_entity_poly.pdbx_seq_one_letter_code
_entity_poly.pdbx_strand_id
1 'polypeptide(L)'
;MHVMPDSFEDLTSECLPERPWRKFPFTTFIAMLSAVFTLVIDSCCVSCFKKKFVAAAATNANASTCLEAGERKEVQLFGHSHCAGHGHDLHADAEQLLRYRVVAQVLEVGIVVHSVVTGLSMGASMNPCTIKPLIAALCFHQMFEGMGLGGCILQGECGMKVKAIMVFFFSTTTPFGIALGIALSNVYSDRSSESLIVEGILNAVSAGLLNYMALVELLASDFMGPKLQGSKKMMALAFLAVLLGAGGMSVMAIWA
;
A
#
# COMPACT_ATOMS: atom_id res chain seq x y z
N MET A 1 -9.79 11.06 -1.45
CA MET A 1 -10.52 12.22 -2.01
C MET A 1 -11.85 11.82 -2.63
N HIS A 2 -11.95 10.75 -3.44
CA HIS A 2 -13.24 10.29 -3.99
C HIS A 2 -13.95 9.25 -3.10
N VAL A 3 -13.25 8.18 -2.68
CA VAL A 3 -13.82 7.05 -1.91
C VAL A 3 -14.50 7.44 -0.59
N MET A 4 -13.97 8.45 0.11
CA MET A 4 -14.50 8.84 1.42
C MET A 4 -15.85 9.57 1.30
N PRO A 5 -16.00 10.58 0.41
CA PRO A 5 -17.31 11.10 0.03
C PRO A 5 -18.31 10.02 -0.40
N ASP A 6 -17.92 9.08 -1.27
CA ASP A 6 -18.82 8.00 -1.74
C ASP A 6 -19.37 7.20 -0.54
N SER A 7 -18.51 6.84 0.41
CA SER A 7 -18.93 6.18 1.65
C SER A 7 -19.92 7.02 2.48
N PHE A 8 -19.75 8.34 2.53
CA PHE A 8 -20.72 9.20 3.22
C PHE A 8 -22.07 9.19 2.51
N GLU A 9 -22.09 9.31 1.18
CA GLU A 9 -23.32 9.31 0.39
C GLU A 9 -24.09 7.99 0.56
N ASP A 10 -23.37 6.86 0.53
CA ASP A 10 -23.98 5.54 0.69
C ASP A 10 -24.54 5.31 2.09
N LEU A 11 -23.72 5.57 3.13
CA LEU A 11 -24.11 5.29 4.52
C LEU A 11 -25.07 6.33 5.12
N THR A 12 -25.24 7.49 4.48
CA THR A 12 -26.20 8.52 4.93
C THR A 12 -27.41 8.68 3.99
N SER A 13 -27.51 7.82 2.98
CA SER A 13 -28.61 7.79 2.02
C SER A 13 -29.99 7.71 2.69
N GLU A 14 -30.98 8.36 2.06
CA GLU A 14 -32.38 8.33 2.49
C GLU A 14 -33.01 6.92 2.40
N CYS A 15 -32.38 6.01 1.64
CA CYS A 15 -32.78 4.61 1.54
C CYS A 15 -32.44 3.80 2.83
N LEU A 16 -31.75 4.40 3.81
CA LEU A 16 -31.41 3.78 5.08
C LEU A 16 -32.21 4.40 6.25
N PRO A 17 -32.54 3.61 7.29
CA PRO A 17 -33.24 4.13 8.45
C PRO A 17 -32.39 5.19 9.17
N GLU A 18 -33.04 6.26 9.66
CA GLU A 18 -32.36 7.41 10.30
C GLU A 18 -31.46 6.99 11.46
N ARG A 19 -31.85 5.96 12.23
CA ARG A 19 -31.02 5.36 13.27
C ARG A 19 -30.64 3.94 12.85
N PRO A 20 -29.36 3.53 12.98
CA PRO A 20 -28.22 4.33 13.45
C PRO A 20 -27.50 5.15 12.36
N TRP A 21 -27.76 4.86 11.09
CA TRP A 21 -26.92 5.24 9.93
C TRP A 21 -26.70 6.75 9.75
N ARG A 22 -27.74 7.56 9.92
CA ARG A 22 -27.64 9.02 9.74
C ARG A 22 -27.22 9.79 11.00
N LYS A 23 -27.16 9.12 12.18
CA LYS A 23 -26.79 9.77 13.46
C LYS A 23 -25.37 9.47 13.90
N PHE A 24 -24.85 8.30 13.58
CA PHE A 24 -23.51 7.90 13.95
C PHE A 24 -22.57 8.04 12.73
N PRO A 25 -21.36 8.61 12.88
CA PRO A 25 -20.46 8.84 11.76
C PRO A 25 -19.69 7.55 11.39
N PHE A 26 -20.42 6.57 10.83
CA PHE A 26 -19.88 5.25 10.49
C PHE A 26 -18.69 5.34 9.55
N THR A 27 -18.77 6.15 8.49
CA THR A 27 -17.69 6.35 7.51
C THR A 27 -16.36 6.68 8.20
N THR A 28 -16.33 7.72 9.03
CA THR A 28 -15.08 8.13 9.70
C THR A 28 -14.64 7.14 10.77
N PHE A 29 -15.58 6.54 11.49
CA PHE A 29 -15.26 5.55 12.52
C PHE A 29 -14.59 4.32 11.91
N ILE A 30 -15.17 3.77 10.83
CA ILE A 30 -14.65 2.61 10.11
C ILE A 30 -13.32 2.96 9.42
N ALA A 31 -13.21 4.14 8.82
CA ALA A 31 -11.95 4.59 8.22
C ALA A 31 -10.82 4.68 9.25
N MET A 32 -11.07 5.25 10.44
CA MET A 32 -10.06 5.26 11.50
C MET A 32 -9.71 3.86 12.00
N LEU A 33 -10.71 2.99 12.20
CA LEU A 33 -10.47 1.62 12.63
C LEU A 33 -9.61 0.85 11.61
N SER A 34 -9.90 1.04 10.32
CA SER A 34 -9.13 0.49 9.21
C SER A 34 -7.68 0.97 9.24
N ALA A 35 -7.44 2.29 9.37
CA ALA A 35 -6.09 2.85 9.44
C ALA A 35 -5.28 2.30 10.63
N VAL A 36 -5.90 2.19 11.82
CA VAL A 36 -5.27 1.60 13.01
C VAL A 36 -4.99 0.11 12.80
N PHE A 37 -5.92 -0.60 12.17
CA PHE A 37 -5.72 -2.02 11.85
C PHE A 37 -4.56 -2.22 10.86
N THR A 38 -4.45 -1.38 9.83
CA THR A 38 -3.32 -1.39 8.90
C THR A 38 -2.00 -1.12 9.63
N LEU A 39 -1.96 -0.14 10.54
CA LEU A 39 -0.78 0.11 11.39
C LEU A 39 -0.38 -1.11 12.22
N VAL A 40 -1.36 -1.83 12.79
CA VAL A 40 -1.10 -3.04 13.57
C VAL A 40 -0.51 -4.14 12.68
N ILE A 41 -1.07 -4.33 11.47
CA ILE A 41 -0.55 -5.30 10.50
C ILE A 41 0.88 -4.94 10.11
N ASP A 42 1.13 -3.69 9.72
CA ASP A 42 2.47 -3.24 9.31
C ASP A 42 3.48 -3.42 10.46
N SER A 43 3.14 -2.98 11.67
CA SER A 43 3.97 -3.16 12.86
C SER A 43 4.28 -4.63 13.15
N CYS A 44 3.28 -5.52 12.99
CA CYS A 44 3.45 -6.96 13.13
C CYS A 44 4.36 -7.54 12.03
N CYS A 45 4.18 -7.11 10.78
CA CYS A 45 5.00 -7.52 9.65
C CYS A 45 6.46 -7.14 9.90
N VAL A 46 6.74 -5.85 10.14
CA VAL A 46 8.09 -5.34 10.43
C VAL A 46 8.72 -6.09 11.62
N SER A 47 7.97 -6.31 12.69
CA SER A 47 8.45 -7.04 13.88
C SER A 47 8.77 -8.51 13.57
N CYS A 48 7.93 -9.21 12.83
CA CYS A 48 8.15 -10.59 12.41
C CYS A 48 9.36 -10.72 11.49
N PHE A 49 9.52 -9.78 10.54
CA PHE A 49 10.66 -9.76 9.63
C PHE A 49 11.97 -9.47 10.38
N LYS A 50 11.98 -8.49 11.29
CA LYS A 50 13.14 -8.20 12.12
C LYS A 50 13.57 -9.42 12.95
N LYS A 51 12.61 -10.12 13.58
CA LYS A 51 12.90 -11.36 14.34
C LYS A 51 13.50 -12.46 13.46
N LYS A 52 12.93 -12.69 12.27
CA LYS A 52 13.46 -13.69 11.32
C LYS A 52 14.86 -13.34 10.83
N PHE A 53 15.12 -12.07 10.56
CA PHE A 53 16.43 -11.60 10.12
C PHE A 53 17.49 -11.78 11.22
N VAL A 54 17.18 -11.38 12.47
CA VAL A 54 18.07 -11.59 13.61
C VAL A 54 18.31 -13.08 13.87
N ALA A 55 17.27 -13.93 13.77
CA ALA A 55 17.42 -15.37 13.91
C ALA A 55 18.29 -15.99 12.80
N ALA A 56 18.12 -15.56 11.55
CA ALA A 56 18.96 -16.02 10.43
C ALA A 56 20.42 -15.58 10.59
N ALA A 57 20.67 -14.35 11.04
CA ALA A 57 22.01 -13.84 11.33
C ALA A 57 22.68 -14.64 12.46
N ALA A 58 21.96 -14.93 13.55
CA ALA A 58 22.44 -15.76 14.65
C ALA A 58 22.74 -17.21 14.21
N THR A 59 21.94 -17.75 13.29
CA THR A 59 22.13 -19.12 12.75
C THR A 59 23.37 -19.19 11.85
N ASN A 60 23.61 -18.17 11.01
CA ASN A 60 24.81 -18.07 10.19
C ASN A 60 26.09 -17.84 11.03
N ALA A 61 26.00 -17.08 12.12
CA ALA A 61 27.09 -16.93 13.08
C ALA A 61 27.42 -18.24 13.79
N ASN A 62 26.39 -19.01 14.19
CA ASN A 62 26.60 -20.30 14.85
C ASN A 62 27.11 -21.39 13.88
N ALA A 63 26.67 -21.37 12.60
CA ALA A 63 27.16 -22.28 11.57
C ALA A 63 28.63 -22.03 11.21
N SER A 64 29.09 -20.78 11.25
CA SER A 64 30.51 -20.44 11.05
C SER A 64 31.38 -20.82 12.25
N THR A 65 30.86 -20.81 13.47
CA THR A 65 31.58 -21.35 14.65
C THR A 65 31.64 -22.88 14.72
N CYS A 66 30.73 -23.60 14.04
CA CYS A 66 30.71 -25.07 14.07
C CYS A 66 31.57 -25.74 12.98
N LEU A 67 32.11 -25.00 12.02
CA LEU A 67 33.01 -25.52 10.97
C LEU A 67 34.50 -25.49 11.36
N GLU A 68 34.86 -24.89 12.51
CA GLU A 68 36.24 -24.85 13.01
C GLU A 68 36.52 -25.88 14.14
N ALA A 69 35.84 -27.03 14.09
CA ALA A 69 36.11 -28.15 15.00
C ALA A 69 36.32 -29.47 14.20
N GLY A 70 37.28 -29.48 13.27
CA GLY A 70 37.61 -30.68 12.51
C GLY A 70 38.84 -30.52 11.63
N GLU A 71 39.91 -31.20 12.06
CA GLU A 71 41.15 -31.51 11.33
C GLU A 71 42.17 -30.39 11.00
N ARG A 72 43.24 -30.46 11.79
CA ARG A 72 44.56 -29.86 11.63
C ARG A 72 45.27 -30.47 10.41
N LYS A 73 45.43 -29.72 9.32
CA LYS A 73 46.57 -29.90 8.40
C LYS A 73 47.15 -28.54 8.00
N GLU A 74 48.44 -28.44 8.28
CA GLU A 74 49.34 -27.31 8.17
C GLU A 74 49.70 -27.04 6.70
N VAL A 75 49.33 -25.86 6.17
CA VAL A 75 50.06 -25.20 5.08
C VAL A 75 50.04 -23.70 5.35
N GLN A 76 51.22 -23.17 5.64
CA GLN A 76 51.50 -21.77 5.94
C GLN A 76 51.65 -21.02 4.61
N LEU A 77 50.71 -20.11 4.27
CA LEU A 77 50.92 -19.12 3.20
C LEU A 77 50.32 -17.77 3.57
N PHE A 78 51.24 -16.84 3.80
CA PHE A 78 51.16 -15.39 3.90
C PHE A 78 49.87 -14.74 3.35
N GLY A 79 49.12 -14.05 4.21
CA GLY A 79 48.03 -13.14 3.82
C GLY A 79 47.46 -12.40 5.02
N HIS A 80 47.60 -11.08 5.02
CA HIS A 80 47.29 -10.15 6.10
C HIS A 80 45.86 -10.26 6.65
N SER A 81 45.76 -10.26 7.98
CA SER A 81 44.55 -10.10 8.78
C SER A 81 44.13 -8.63 8.83
N HIS A 82 43.06 -8.26 8.10
CA HIS A 82 42.22 -7.09 8.39
C HIS A 82 40.83 -7.30 7.79
N CYS A 83 39.80 -7.56 8.61
CA CYS A 83 38.39 -7.27 8.28
C CYS A 83 37.51 -7.42 9.54
N ALA A 84 37.66 -6.50 10.50
CA ALA A 84 36.78 -6.40 11.68
C ALA A 84 36.02 -5.05 11.69
N GLY A 85 35.56 -4.58 10.51
CA GLY A 85 34.84 -3.30 10.37
C GLY A 85 33.68 -3.30 9.36
N HIS A 86 33.54 -4.30 8.49
CA HIS A 86 32.54 -4.29 7.41
C HIS A 86 31.21 -4.98 7.72
N GLY A 87 31.04 -5.58 8.91
CA GLY A 87 29.80 -6.26 9.28
C GLY A 87 28.62 -5.30 9.48
N HIS A 88 28.88 -4.06 9.93
CA HIS A 88 27.82 -3.13 10.33
C HIS A 88 27.20 -2.39 9.13
N ASP A 89 28.00 -2.00 8.14
CA ASP A 89 27.51 -1.32 6.93
C ASP A 89 26.74 -2.27 5.99
N LEU A 90 27.22 -3.51 5.80
CA LEU A 90 26.49 -4.54 5.04
C LEU A 90 25.17 -4.93 5.72
N HIS A 91 25.13 -4.93 7.05
CA HIS A 91 23.92 -5.24 7.82
C HIS A 91 22.89 -4.11 7.76
N ALA A 92 23.33 -2.85 7.80
CA ALA A 92 22.46 -1.68 7.68
C ALA A 92 21.82 -1.57 6.28
N ASP A 93 22.57 -1.85 5.22
CA ASP A 93 22.08 -1.81 3.84
C ASP A 93 21.07 -2.94 3.55
N ALA A 94 21.35 -4.15 4.03
CA ALA A 94 20.41 -5.28 3.93
C ALA A 94 19.12 -5.05 4.73
N GLU A 95 19.20 -4.46 5.92
CA GLU A 95 18.03 -4.10 6.72
C GLU A 95 17.18 -3.03 6.02
N GLN A 96 17.82 -2.04 5.38
CA GLN A 96 17.14 -0.98 4.64
C GLN A 96 16.44 -1.52 3.38
N LEU A 97 17.09 -2.40 2.61
CA LEU A 97 16.47 -3.07 1.46
C LEU A 97 15.27 -3.93 1.86
N LEU A 98 15.37 -4.65 3.00
CA LEU A 98 14.25 -5.40 3.53
C LEU A 98 13.08 -4.50 3.92
N ARG A 99 13.34 -3.35 4.54
CA ARG A 99 12.29 -2.37 4.85
C ARG A 99 11.60 -1.88 3.57
N TYR A 100 12.34 -1.52 2.52
CA TYR A 100 11.73 -1.12 1.24
C TYR A 100 10.87 -2.23 0.62
N ARG A 101 11.29 -3.50 0.73
CA ARG A 101 10.48 -4.64 0.27
C ARG A 101 9.19 -4.80 1.06
N VAL A 102 9.23 -4.66 2.38
CA VAL A 102 8.03 -4.73 3.22
C VAL A 102 7.07 -3.60 2.86
N VAL A 103 7.57 -2.36 2.78
CA VAL A 103 6.76 -1.20 2.38
C VAL A 103 6.13 -1.43 1.00
N ALA A 104 6.90 -1.90 0.01
CA ALA A 104 6.37 -2.18 -1.33
C ALA A 104 5.27 -3.27 -1.33
N GLN A 105 5.41 -4.31 -0.50
CA GLN A 105 4.42 -5.38 -0.37
C GLN A 105 3.15 -4.92 0.36
N VAL A 106 3.29 -4.15 1.45
CA VAL A 106 2.14 -3.58 2.16
C VAL A 106 1.41 -2.60 1.24
N LEU A 107 2.14 -1.77 0.48
CA LEU A 107 1.61 -0.88 -0.56
C LEU A 107 0.81 -1.62 -1.61
N GLU A 108 1.34 -2.71 -2.14
CA GLU A 108 0.65 -3.54 -3.11
C GLU A 108 -0.66 -4.10 -2.58
N VAL A 109 -0.66 -4.66 -1.36
CA VAL A 109 -1.90 -5.16 -0.71
C VAL A 109 -2.93 -4.05 -0.60
N GLY A 110 -2.50 -2.84 -0.20
CA GLY A 110 -3.36 -1.69 -0.11
C GLY A 110 -3.98 -1.28 -1.45
N ILE A 111 -3.16 -1.22 -2.50
CA ILE A 111 -3.60 -0.91 -3.86
C ILE A 111 -4.56 -1.98 -4.38
N VAL A 112 -4.31 -3.27 -4.11
CA VAL A 112 -5.21 -4.36 -4.51
C VAL A 112 -6.57 -4.20 -3.86
N VAL A 113 -6.62 -4.03 -2.53
CA VAL A 113 -7.90 -3.84 -1.82
C VAL A 113 -8.64 -2.61 -2.36
N HIS A 114 -7.93 -1.49 -2.52
CA HIS A 114 -8.52 -0.28 -3.06
C HIS A 114 -9.07 -0.47 -4.49
N SER A 115 -8.29 -1.11 -5.36
CA SER A 115 -8.63 -1.36 -6.76
C SER A 115 -9.85 -2.28 -6.91
N VAL A 116 -10.00 -3.29 -6.03
CA VAL A 116 -11.23 -4.12 -6.02
C VAL A 116 -12.45 -3.28 -5.66
N VAL A 117 -12.35 -2.48 -4.59
CA VAL A 117 -13.48 -1.67 -4.11
C VAL A 117 -13.88 -0.62 -5.14
N THR A 118 -12.92 0.13 -5.69
CA THR A 118 -13.18 1.12 -6.74
C THR A 118 -13.77 0.46 -8.00
N GLY A 119 -13.26 -0.71 -8.40
CA GLY A 119 -13.81 -1.46 -9.53
C GLY A 119 -15.24 -1.95 -9.26
N LEU A 120 -15.52 -2.43 -8.05
CA LEU A 120 -16.85 -2.87 -7.62
C LEU A 120 -17.88 -1.75 -7.72
N SER A 121 -17.58 -0.59 -7.12
CA SER A 121 -18.43 0.61 -7.18
C SER A 121 -18.69 1.05 -8.62
N MET A 122 -17.64 1.09 -9.44
CA MET A 122 -17.77 1.43 -10.86
C MET A 122 -18.65 0.44 -11.62
N GLY A 123 -18.47 -0.87 -11.40
CA GLY A 123 -19.23 -1.92 -12.07
C GLY A 123 -20.68 -2.00 -11.64
N ALA A 124 -20.99 -1.57 -10.41
CA ALA A 124 -22.35 -1.43 -9.92
C ALA A 124 -23.08 -0.24 -10.53
N SER A 125 -22.37 0.80 -10.99
CA SER A 125 -22.99 1.98 -11.60
C SER A 125 -23.69 1.67 -12.93
N MET A 126 -24.99 1.98 -13.03
CA MET A 126 -25.80 1.70 -14.22
C MET A 126 -25.95 2.87 -15.23
N ASN A 127 -25.35 4.05 -14.96
CA ASN A 127 -25.56 5.25 -15.78
C ASN A 127 -24.45 5.48 -16.81
N PRO A 128 -24.67 5.22 -18.12
CA PRO A 128 -23.61 5.34 -19.14
C PRO A 128 -23.06 6.77 -19.34
N CYS A 129 -23.87 7.78 -19.00
CA CYS A 129 -23.43 9.19 -19.02
C CYS A 129 -22.43 9.52 -17.91
N THR A 130 -22.45 8.77 -16.80
CA THR A 130 -21.53 8.89 -15.66
C THR A 130 -20.32 7.97 -15.83
N ILE A 131 -20.54 6.76 -16.35
CA ILE A 131 -19.49 5.75 -16.55
C ILE A 131 -18.40 6.27 -17.50
N LYS A 132 -18.75 6.90 -18.64
CA LYS A 132 -17.75 7.31 -19.64
C LYS A 132 -16.68 8.29 -19.10
N PRO A 133 -17.05 9.41 -18.45
CA PRO A 133 -16.08 10.27 -17.77
C PRO A 133 -15.32 9.56 -16.65
N LEU A 134 -16.03 8.74 -15.85
CA LEU A 134 -15.45 8.00 -14.74
C LEU A 134 -14.36 7.02 -15.19
N ILE A 135 -14.54 6.30 -16.31
CA ILE A 135 -13.50 5.43 -16.89
C ILE A 135 -12.24 6.25 -17.18
N ALA A 136 -12.41 7.42 -17.83
CA ALA A 136 -11.27 8.27 -18.20
C ALA A 136 -10.54 8.79 -16.95
N ALA A 137 -11.27 9.26 -15.94
CA ALA A 137 -10.71 9.69 -14.66
C ALA A 137 -9.97 8.54 -13.94
N LEU A 138 -10.54 7.34 -13.93
CA LEU A 138 -9.93 6.14 -13.35
C LEU A 138 -8.67 5.70 -14.09
N CYS A 139 -8.60 5.81 -15.42
CA CYS A 139 -7.38 5.52 -16.15
C CYS A 139 -6.22 6.44 -15.73
N PHE A 140 -6.49 7.74 -15.57
CA PHE A 140 -5.47 8.68 -15.08
C PHE A 140 -5.10 8.40 -13.62
N HIS A 141 -6.09 8.10 -12.77
CA HIS A 141 -5.86 7.68 -11.38
C HIS A 141 -4.92 6.47 -11.32
N GLN A 142 -5.26 5.40 -12.04
CA GLN A 142 -4.51 4.16 -12.08
C GLN A 142 -3.10 4.39 -12.65
N MET A 143 -2.92 5.31 -13.60
CA MET A 143 -1.59 5.69 -14.09
C MET A 143 -0.71 6.26 -12.96
N PHE A 144 -1.24 7.14 -12.12
CA PHE A 144 -0.49 7.72 -10.99
C PHE A 144 -0.20 6.70 -9.89
N GLU A 145 -1.16 5.85 -9.55
CA GLU A 145 -0.95 4.75 -8.60
C GLU A 145 0.12 3.76 -9.10
N GLY A 146 0.08 3.43 -10.40
CA GLY A 146 1.06 2.54 -11.03
C GLY A 146 2.47 3.12 -11.05
N MET A 147 2.62 4.42 -11.25
CA MET A 147 3.92 5.10 -11.13
C MET A 147 4.45 5.06 -9.70
N GLY A 148 3.58 5.26 -8.69
CA GLY A 148 3.94 5.15 -7.27
C GLY A 148 4.42 3.74 -6.91
N LEU A 149 3.63 2.71 -7.26
CA LEU A 149 3.99 1.31 -7.05
C LEU A 149 5.30 0.95 -7.76
N GLY A 150 5.47 1.39 -9.01
CA GLY A 150 6.70 1.18 -9.79
C GLY A 150 7.93 1.77 -9.08
N GLY A 151 7.80 2.95 -8.48
CA GLY A 151 8.85 3.56 -7.66
C GLY A 151 9.26 2.68 -6.48
N CYS A 152 8.29 2.17 -5.70
CA CYS A 152 8.57 1.28 -4.56
C CYS A 152 9.18 -0.05 -4.99
N ILE A 153 8.72 -0.63 -6.10
CA ILE A 153 9.27 -1.86 -6.67
C ILE A 153 10.74 -1.69 -7.08
N LEU A 154 11.07 -0.55 -7.68
CA LEU A 154 12.44 -0.24 -8.09
C LEU A 154 13.37 -0.03 -6.89
N GLN A 155 12.88 0.63 -5.83
CA GLN A 155 13.65 0.84 -4.59
C GLN A 155 13.89 -0.46 -3.80
N GLY A 156 12.92 -1.39 -3.78
CA GLY A 156 13.03 -2.65 -3.05
C GLY A 156 13.92 -3.72 -3.71
N GLU A 157 14.49 -3.44 -4.89
CA GLU A 157 15.28 -4.39 -5.69
C GLU A 157 14.66 -5.79 -5.73
N CYS A 158 13.35 -5.85 -5.97
CA CYS A 158 12.62 -7.10 -5.99
C CYS A 158 13.09 -7.99 -7.16
N GLY A 159 13.14 -9.30 -6.94
CA GLY A 159 13.42 -10.26 -8.01
C GLY A 159 12.33 -10.19 -9.10
N MET A 160 12.69 -10.53 -10.35
CA MET A 160 11.77 -10.45 -11.50
C MET A 160 10.43 -11.17 -11.27
N LYS A 161 10.45 -12.30 -10.54
CA LYS A 161 9.24 -13.04 -10.17
C LYS A 161 8.29 -12.21 -9.32
N VAL A 162 8.80 -11.57 -8.27
CA VAL A 162 8.00 -10.69 -7.39
C VAL A 162 7.47 -9.53 -8.22
N LYS A 163 8.34 -8.83 -8.96
CA LYS A 163 7.93 -7.73 -9.85
C LYS A 163 6.79 -8.11 -10.79
N ALA A 164 6.89 -9.27 -11.44
CA ALA A 164 5.86 -9.78 -12.35
C ALA A 164 4.53 -10.06 -11.62
N ILE A 165 4.58 -10.65 -10.42
CA ILE A 165 3.39 -10.90 -9.59
C ILE A 165 2.73 -9.57 -9.22
N MET A 166 3.51 -8.57 -8.80
CA MET A 166 2.98 -7.26 -8.41
C MET A 166 2.27 -6.53 -9.55
N VAL A 167 2.91 -6.52 -10.72
CA VAL A 167 2.32 -5.92 -11.93
C VAL A 167 1.08 -6.68 -12.39
N PHE A 168 1.08 -8.01 -12.25
CA PHE A 168 -0.08 -8.84 -12.60
C PHE A 168 -1.30 -8.50 -11.72
N PHE A 169 -1.13 -8.47 -10.39
CA PHE A 169 -2.23 -8.11 -9.50
C PHE A 169 -2.68 -6.67 -9.72
N PHE A 170 -1.75 -5.71 -9.84
CA PHE A 170 -2.10 -4.33 -10.15
C PHE A 170 -2.97 -4.17 -11.41
N SER A 171 -2.64 -4.89 -12.48
CA SER A 171 -3.35 -4.80 -13.77
C SER A 171 -4.71 -5.51 -13.77
N THR A 172 -4.84 -6.63 -13.04
CA THR A 172 -6.04 -7.49 -13.11
C THR A 172 -7.10 -7.17 -12.07
N THR A 173 -6.72 -6.51 -10.98
CA THR A 173 -7.61 -6.31 -9.83
C THR A 173 -8.76 -5.34 -10.13
N THR A 174 -8.51 -4.21 -10.79
CA THR A 174 -9.58 -3.25 -11.16
C THR A 174 -10.58 -3.86 -12.15
N PRO A 175 -10.16 -4.50 -13.26
CA PRO A 175 -11.08 -5.21 -14.15
C PRO A 175 -11.86 -6.32 -13.45
N PHE A 176 -11.24 -7.05 -12.53
CA PHE A 176 -11.91 -8.04 -11.71
C PHE A 176 -12.99 -7.41 -10.82
N GLY A 177 -12.68 -6.29 -10.15
CA GLY A 177 -13.65 -5.52 -9.36
C GLY A 177 -14.83 -5.05 -10.21
N ILE A 178 -14.59 -4.53 -11.41
CA ILE A 178 -15.65 -4.11 -12.34
C ILE A 178 -16.55 -5.29 -12.73
N ALA A 179 -15.96 -6.43 -13.09
CA ALA A 179 -16.71 -7.62 -13.43
C ALA A 179 -17.56 -8.12 -12.26
N LEU A 180 -17.01 -8.06 -11.04
CA LEU A 180 -17.73 -8.40 -9.82
C LEU A 180 -18.88 -7.42 -9.54
N GLY A 181 -18.67 -6.11 -9.74
CA GLY A 181 -19.69 -5.09 -9.59
C GLY A 181 -20.86 -5.28 -10.56
N ILE A 182 -20.56 -5.57 -11.83
CA ILE A 182 -21.57 -5.90 -12.85
C ILE A 182 -22.32 -7.19 -12.47
N ALA A 183 -21.61 -8.21 -11.97
CA ALA A 183 -22.26 -9.45 -11.55
C ALA A 183 -23.22 -9.21 -10.37
N LEU A 184 -22.84 -8.36 -9.41
CA LEU A 184 -23.67 -8.03 -8.26
C LEU A 184 -24.83 -7.10 -8.59
N SER A 185 -24.69 -6.16 -9.53
CA SER A 185 -25.79 -5.30 -9.97
C SER A 185 -26.92 -6.05 -10.69
N ASN A 186 -26.64 -7.25 -11.20
CA ASN A 186 -27.69 -8.14 -11.72
C ASN A 186 -28.52 -8.81 -10.60
N VAL A 187 -28.03 -8.83 -9.36
CA VAL A 187 -28.67 -9.48 -8.21
C VAL A 187 -29.23 -8.47 -7.22
N TYR A 188 -28.53 -7.36 -7.02
CA TYR A 188 -28.90 -6.24 -6.16
C TYR A 188 -29.27 -5.04 -7.01
N SER A 189 -30.40 -4.40 -6.71
CA SER A 189 -30.67 -3.06 -7.26
C SER A 189 -29.74 -2.03 -6.62
N ASP A 190 -29.21 -1.08 -7.39
CA ASP A 190 -28.30 0.00 -6.97
C ASP A 190 -28.78 0.82 -5.74
N ARG A 191 -30.08 0.79 -5.43
CA ARG A 191 -30.69 1.48 -4.27
C ARG A 191 -31.16 0.55 -3.16
N SER A 192 -30.80 -0.72 -3.21
CA SER A 192 -31.08 -1.62 -2.10
C SER A 192 -30.27 -1.19 -0.88
N SER A 193 -30.90 -1.19 0.30
CA SER A 193 -30.24 -0.82 1.54
C SER A 193 -28.97 -1.67 1.79
N GLU A 194 -28.99 -2.93 1.38
CA GLU A 194 -27.83 -3.83 1.51
C GLU A 194 -26.65 -3.41 0.61
N SER A 195 -26.90 -3.01 -0.65
CA SER A 195 -25.84 -2.56 -1.56
C SER A 195 -25.15 -1.31 -1.02
N LEU A 196 -25.94 -0.32 -0.58
CA LEU A 196 -25.43 0.92 -0.01
C LEU A 196 -24.63 0.68 1.28
N ILE A 197 -25.09 -0.23 2.15
CA ILE A 197 -24.34 -0.56 3.37
C ILE A 197 -23.00 -1.23 3.03
N VAL A 198 -23.00 -2.22 2.13
CA VAL A 198 -21.78 -2.95 1.76
C VAL A 198 -20.78 -2.03 1.06
N GLU A 199 -21.23 -1.28 0.06
CA GLU A 199 -20.40 -0.34 -0.68
C GLU A 199 -19.86 0.76 0.25
N GLY A 200 -20.72 1.36 1.07
CA GLY A 200 -20.33 2.40 2.00
C GLY A 200 -19.31 1.93 3.05
N ILE A 201 -19.44 0.70 3.57
CA ILE A 201 -18.45 0.11 4.49
C ILE A 201 -17.13 -0.17 3.77
N LEU A 202 -17.17 -0.77 2.58
CA LEU A 202 -15.97 -1.09 1.81
C LEU A 202 -15.21 0.18 1.43
N ASN A 203 -15.93 1.23 1.01
CA ASN A 203 -15.38 2.55 0.73
C ASN A 203 -14.75 3.19 1.99
N ALA A 204 -15.40 3.09 3.16
CA ALA A 204 -14.83 3.58 4.42
C ALA A 204 -13.53 2.84 4.79
N VAL A 205 -13.51 1.51 4.69
CA VAL A 205 -12.32 0.68 4.96
C VAL A 205 -11.19 1.05 4.01
N SER A 206 -11.49 1.13 2.71
CA SER A 206 -10.56 1.50 1.64
C SER A 206 -9.96 2.90 1.87
N ALA A 207 -10.79 3.89 2.22
CA ALA A 207 -10.33 5.25 2.53
C ALA A 207 -9.39 5.29 3.75
N GLY A 208 -9.71 4.54 4.81
CA GLY A 208 -8.86 4.42 6.00
C GLY A 208 -7.50 3.81 5.70
N LEU A 209 -7.50 2.70 4.95
CA LEU A 209 -6.29 2.01 4.52
C LEU A 209 -5.42 2.94 3.68
N LEU A 210 -5.99 3.57 2.63
CA LEU A 210 -5.23 4.44 1.74
C LEU A 210 -4.66 5.67 2.45
N ASN A 211 -5.38 6.24 3.42
CA ASN A 211 -4.85 7.34 4.23
C ASN A 211 -3.60 6.92 5.02
N TYR A 212 -3.63 5.73 5.62
CA TYR A 212 -2.46 5.17 6.30
C TYR A 212 -1.31 4.96 5.31
N MET A 213 -1.58 4.32 4.16
CA MET A 213 -0.57 4.05 3.14
C MET A 213 0.07 5.34 2.58
N ALA A 214 -0.73 6.37 2.31
CA ALA A 214 -0.23 7.62 1.78
C ALA A 214 0.62 8.38 2.81
N LEU A 215 0.11 8.55 4.04
CA LEU A 215 0.77 9.39 5.05
C LEU A 215 1.96 8.69 5.71
N VAL A 216 1.79 7.43 6.10
CA VAL A 216 2.76 6.70 6.92
C VAL A 216 3.74 5.93 6.04
N GLU A 217 3.25 5.13 5.09
CA GLU A 217 4.11 4.25 4.30
C GLU A 217 4.88 4.98 3.19
N LEU A 218 4.25 5.95 2.53
CA LEU A 218 4.89 6.70 1.44
C LEU A 218 5.50 8.02 1.91
N LEU A 219 4.67 8.96 2.40
CA LEU A 219 5.15 10.31 2.68
C LEU A 219 6.11 10.35 3.87
N ALA A 220 5.80 9.69 4.99
CA ALA A 220 6.70 9.72 6.13
C ALA A 220 8.04 9.01 5.82
N SER A 221 8.02 7.89 5.09
CA SER A 221 9.26 7.16 4.74
C SER A 221 10.16 7.95 3.80
N ASP A 222 9.60 8.64 2.80
CA ASP A 222 10.35 9.49 1.88
C ASP A 222 10.86 10.77 2.56
N PHE A 223 9.98 11.51 3.26
CA PHE A 223 10.34 12.80 3.85
C PHE A 223 11.28 12.66 5.05
N MET A 224 11.24 11.56 5.79
CA MET A 224 12.19 11.29 6.88
C MET A 224 13.51 10.70 6.39
N GLY A 225 13.65 10.44 5.09
CA GLY A 225 14.87 9.91 4.49
C GLY A 225 16.03 10.93 4.47
N PRO A 226 17.29 10.46 4.52
CA PRO A 226 18.47 11.33 4.62
C PRO A 226 18.65 12.26 3.40
N LYS A 227 18.17 11.84 2.22
CA LYS A 227 18.24 12.64 0.98
C LYS A 227 17.41 13.92 1.05
N LEU A 228 16.18 13.84 1.56
CA LEU A 228 15.28 15.00 1.66
C LEU A 228 15.61 15.87 2.88
N GLN A 229 15.92 15.24 4.02
CA GLN A 229 16.33 15.97 5.23
C GLN A 229 17.64 16.75 5.06
N GLY A 230 18.54 16.28 4.19
CA GLY A 230 19.81 16.95 3.90
C GLY A 230 19.71 18.21 3.04
N SER A 231 18.57 18.49 2.39
CA SER A 231 18.43 19.64 1.48
C SER A 231 17.06 20.31 1.57
N LYS A 232 17.04 21.52 2.14
CA LYS A 232 15.83 22.35 2.26
C LYS A 232 15.18 22.64 0.91
N LYS A 233 15.97 22.78 -0.16
CA LYS A 233 15.45 23.01 -1.52
C LYS A 233 14.71 21.79 -2.05
N MET A 234 15.27 20.59 -1.87
CA MET A 234 14.62 19.33 -2.28
C MET A 234 13.36 19.08 -1.45
N MET A 235 13.41 19.35 -0.14
CA MET A 235 12.24 19.22 0.74
C MET A 235 11.10 20.15 0.32
N ALA A 236 11.39 21.43 0.02
CA ALA A 236 10.37 22.37 -0.46
C ALA A 236 9.77 21.95 -1.81
N LEU A 237 10.61 21.47 -2.74
CA LEU A 237 10.14 20.99 -4.04
C LEU A 237 9.26 19.73 -3.91
N ALA A 238 9.63 18.80 -3.02
CA ALA A 238 8.84 17.61 -2.74
C ALA A 238 7.49 17.96 -2.12
N PHE A 239 7.44 18.86 -1.14
CA PHE A 239 6.17 19.33 -0.57
C PHE A 239 5.27 19.97 -1.63
N LEU A 240 5.84 20.82 -2.50
CA LEU A 240 5.09 21.41 -3.60
C LEU A 240 4.55 20.33 -4.55
N ALA A 241 5.36 19.33 -4.91
CA ALA A 241 4.93 18.21 -5.75
C ALA A 241 3.78 17.40 -5.11
N VAL A 242 3.86 17.13 -3.80
CA VAL A 242 2.78 16.45 -3.06
C VAL A 242 1.48 17.26 -3.08
N LEU A 243 1.56 18.57 -2.86
CA LEU A 243 0.40 19.46 -2.91
C LEU A 243 -0.21 19.53 -4.31
N LEU A 244 0.62 19.60 -5.35
CA LEU A 244 0.16 19.55 -6.75
C LEU A 244 -0.49 18.20 -7.08
N GLY A 245 0.08 17.09 -6.61
CA GLY A 245 -0.51 15.76 -6.74
C GLY A 245 -1.86 15.67 -6.05
N ALA A 246 -1.96 16.06 -4.78
CA ALA A 246 -3.21 16.07 -4.03
C ALA A 246 -4.28 16.97 -4.69
N GLY A 247 -3.88 18.14 -5.19
CA GLY A 247 -4.75 19.03 -5.96
C GLY A 247 -5.23 18.36 -7.26
N GLY A 248 -4.33 17.73 -8.02
CA GLY A 248 -4.66 16.99 -9.23
C GLY A 248 -5.64 15.85 -8.98
N MET A 249 -5.41 15.02 -7.96
CA MET A 249 -6.33 13.95 -7.56
C MET A 249 -7.71 14.50 -7.13
N SER A 250 -7.76 15.69 -6.52
CA SER A 250 -9.02 16.34 -6.13
C SER A 250 -9.81 16.85 -7.34
N VAL A 251 -9.13 17.38 -8.36
CA VAL A 251 -9.78 17.80 -9.61
C VAL A 251 -10.33 16.58 -10.37
N MET A 252 -9.59 15.48 -10.42
CA MET A 252 -10.08 14.24 -11.05
C MET A 252 -11.35 13.71 -10.37
N ALA A 253 -11.48 13.90 -9.05
CA ALA A 253 -12.66 13.50 -8.30
C ALA A 253 -13.94 14.28 -8.65
N ILE A 254 -13.87 15.34 -9.45
CA ILE A 254 -15.08 16.04 -9.95
C ILE A 254 -15.79 15.19 -11.02
N TRP A 255 -15.04 14.33 -11.72
CA TRP A 255 -15.55 13.50 -12.81
C TRP A 255 -15.57 12.01 -12.49
N ALA A 256 -15.06 11.63 -11.32
CA ALA A 256 -15.25 10.31 -10.75
C ALA A 256 -16.59 10.30 -10.02
#